data_AF-A0A2K3N7V1-F1
#
_entry.id   AF-A0A2K3N7V1-F1
#
_cell.length_a   1.000
_cell.length_b   1.000
_cell.length_c   1.000
_cell.angle_alpha   90.00
_cell.angle_beta   90.00
_cell.angle_gamma   90.00
#
_symmetry.space_group_name_H-M   'P 1'
#
loop_
_entity.id
_entity.type
_entity.pdbx_description
1 polymer ?
#
loop_
_entity_poly.entity_id
_entity_poly.type
_entity_poly.pdbx_seq_one_letter_code
_entity_poly.pdbx_strand_id
1 'polypeptide(L)'
;MALGLASALLYLQEKLEKCVIHRDIKSSNIMLDSNFNTKLGDFGLARLMDHEKELETTIVAGTRGYLASEYMDTGKARKESDIFSFGVVLLEIACGKIAIHHQELKGEVSLVE
;
A
#
# COMPACT_ATOMS: atom_id res chain seq x y z
N MET A 1 -2.44 1.98 16.09
CA MET A 1 -2.21 2.05 14.63
C MET A 1 -1.68 0.75 14.04
N ALA A 2 -0.41 0.38 14.26
CA ALA A 2 0.21 -0.79 13.62
C ALA A 2 -0.57 -2.11 13.77
N LEU A 3 -1.01 -2.46 14.99
CA LEU A 3 -1.79 -3.68 15.23
C LEU A 3 -3.14 -3.68 14.52
N GLY A 4 -3.82 -2.53 14.47
CA GLY A 4 -5.11 -2.41 13.77
C GLY A 4 -4.95 -2.55 12.25
N LEU A 5 -3.89 -1.99 11.68
CA LEU A 5 -3.56 -2.16 10.27
C LEU A 5 -3.19 -3.62 9.94
N ALA A 6 -2.36 -4.27 10.75
CA ALA A 6 -2.04 -5.69 10.58
C ALA A 6 -3.30 -6.57 10.65
N SER A 7 -4.22 -6.24 11.56
CA SER A 7 -5.51 -6.94 11.70
C SER A 7 -6.40 -6.74 10.46
N ALA A 8 -6.43 -5.52 9.90
CA ALA A 8 -7.14 -5.25 8.65
C ALA A 8 -6.57 -6.03 7.47
N LEU A 9 -5.24 -6.05 7.32
CA LEU A 9 -4.57 -6.83 6.26
C LEU A 9 -4.83 -8.33 6.41
N LEU A 10 -4.71 -8.88 7.62
CA LEU A 10 -5.05 -10.28 7.89
C LEU A 10 -6.50 -10.59 7.51
N TYR A 11 -7.43 -9.70 7.83
CA TYR A 11 -8.83 -9.87 7.45
C TYR A 11 -9.01 -9.92 5.93
N LEU A 12 -8.43 -8.96 5.21
CA LEU A 12 -8.50 -8.85 3.76
C LEU A 12 -7.86 -10.04 3.03
N GLN A 13 -6.75 -10.55 3.58
CA GLN A 13 -5.93 -11.55 2.89
C GLN A 13 -6.30 -12.99 3.24
N GLU A 14 -6.81 -13.25 4.45
CA GLU A 14 -6.98 -14.62 4.97
C GLU A 14 -8.39 -14.93 5.51
N LYS A 15 -9.23 -13.92 5.81
CA LYS A 15 -10.55 -14.16 6.45
C LYS A 15 -11.73 -14.07 5.50
N LEU A 16 -11.52 -13.56 4.29
CA LEU A 16 -12.54 -13.46 3.25
C LEU A 16 -12.49 -14.67 2.31
N GLU A 17 -13.62 -14.98 1.67
CA GLU A 17 -13.71 -16.04 0.65
C GLU A 17 -12.72 -15.81 -0.49
N LYS A 18 -12.55 -14.54 -0.89
CA LYS A 18 -11.53 -14.10 -1.84
C LYS A 18 -10.51 -13.22 -1.13
N CYS A 19 -9.25 -13.40 -1.49
CA CYS A 19 -8.18 -12.52 -1.06
C CYS A 19 -8.39 -11.13 -1.67
N VAL A 20 -8.30 -10.09 -0.85
CA VAL A 20 -8.30 -8.69 -1.29
C VAL A 20 -6.88 -8.15 -1.19
N ILE A 21 -6.29 -7.81 -2.33
CA ILE A 21 -5.02 -7.07 -2.39
C ILE A 21 -5.36 -5.58 -2.52
N HIS A 22 -4.93 -4.77 -1.56
CA HIS A 22 -5.28 -3.35 -1.48
C HIS A 22 -4.52 -2.51 -2.51
N ARG A 23 -3.22 -2.79 -2.72
CA ARG A 23 -2.33 -2.14 -3.70
C ARG A 23 -1.97 -0.68 -3.47
N ASP A 24 -2.46 -0.08 -2.39
CA ASP A 24 -2.14 1.32 -2.04
C ASP A 24 -2.13 1.55 -0.52
N ILE A 25 -1.45 0.64 0.19
CA ILE A 25 -1.21 0.80 1.62
C ILE A 25 -0.18 1.92 1.82
N LYS A 26 -0.59 3.01 2.45
CA LYS A 26 0.26 4.17 2.79
C LYS A 26 -0.33 4.91 3.97
N SER A 27 0.50 5.71 4.66
CA SER A 27 0.07 6.44 5.86
C SER A 27 -1.17 7.33 5.64
N SER A 28 -1.30 7.99 4.48
CA SER A 28 -2.46 8.84 4.19
C SER A 28 -3.77 8.07 3.94
N ASN A 29 -3.72 6.76 3.68
CA ASN A 29 -4.89 5.89 3.54
C ASN A 29 -5.27 5.19 4.87
N ILE A 30 -4.58 5.52 5.96
CA ILE A 30 -4.81 4.94 7.29
C ILE A 30 -5.37 6.01 8.21
N MET A 31 -6.66 5.90 8.50
CA MET A 31 -7.38 6.83 9.36
C MET A 31 -7.43 6.30 10.80
N LEU A 32 -7.62 7.23 11.74
CA LEU A 32 -7.85 6.94 13.15
C LEU A 32 -9.21 7.52 13.55
N ASP A 33 -10.02 6.71 14.24
CA ASP A 33 -11.25 7.21 14.86
C ASP A 33 -10.95 7.96 16.18
N SER A 34 -12.00 8.47 16.84
CA SER A 34 -11.87 9.21 18.11
C SER A 34 -11.23 8.42 19.25
N ASN A 35 -11.20 7.09 19.14
CA ASN A 35 -10.59 6.18 20.11
C ASN A 35 -9.21 5.69 19.63
N PHE A 36 -8.64 6.32 18.60
CA PHE A 36 -7.38 5.92 17.95
C PHE A 36 -7.38 4.50 17.37
N ASN A 37 -8.55 3.94 17.07
CA ASN A 37 -8.62 2.69 16.33
C ASN A 37 -8.32 2.93 14.87
N THR A 38 -7.65 1.96 14.26
CA THR A 38 -7.19 2.06 12.87
C THR A 38 -8.30 1.67 11.90
N LYS A 39 -8.47 2.49 10.86
CA LYS A 39 -9.38 2.25 9.74
C LYS A 39 -8.56 2.35 8.45
N LEU A 40 -8.47 1.25 7.72
CA LEU A 40 -7.87 1.25 6.39
C LEU A 40 -8.91 1.72 5.38
N GLY A 41 -8.56 2.71 4.55
CA GLY A 41 -9.42 3.29 3.53
C GLY A 41 -8.79 3.27 2.14
N ASP A 42 -9.53 3.78 1.16
CA ASP A 42 -9.16 3.88 -0.26
C ASP A 42 -8.90 2.54 -0.98
N PHE A 43 -9.98 1.83 -1.27
CA PHE A 43 -9.95 0.56 -2.02
C PHE A 43 -10.01 0.77 -3.55
N GLY A 44 -9.76 1.98 -4.07
CA GLY A 44 -9.92 2.27 -5.50
C GLY A 44 -9.01 1.43 -6.41
N LEU A 45 -7.85 1.01 -5.90
CA LEU A 45 -6.90 0.14 -6.60
C LEU A 45 -7.01 -1.34 -6.24
N ALA A 46 -7.88 -1.68 -5.27
CA ALA A 46 -7.97 -3.02 -4.72
C ALA A 46 -8.38 -4.06 -5.78
N ARG A 47 -7.92 -5.30 -5.60
CA ARG A 47 -8.22 -6.43 -6.50
C ARG A 47 -8.60 -7.66 -5.68
N LEU A 48 -9.57 -8.40 -6.21
CA LEU A 48 -9.97 -9.70 -5.69
C LEU A 48 -9.16 -10.79 -6.38
N MET A 49 -8.72 -11.77 -5.61
CA MET A 49 -7.95 -12.92 -6.06
C MET A 49 -8.48 -14.18 -5.37
N ASP A 50 -8.62 -15.27 -6.12
CA ASP A 50 -8.86 -16.58 -5.50
C ASP A 50 -7.60 -16.97 -4.71
N HIS A 51 -7.73 -17.54 -3.51
CA HIS A 51 -6.56 -17.84 -2.65
C HIS A 51 -5.53 -18.78 -3.28
N GLU A 52 -5.95 -19.58 -4.25
CA GLU A 52 -5.11 -20.57 -4.95
C GLU A 52 -4.52 -20.06 -6.27
N LYS A 53 -4.88 -18.84 -6.70
CA LYS A 53 -4.47 -18.31 -8.00
C LYS A 53 -3.61 -17.07 -7.82
N GLU A 54 -2.65 -16.90 -8.72
CA GLU A 54 -1.97 -15.62 -8.86
C GLU A 54 -2.85 -14.64 -9.66
N LEU A 55 -2.75 -13.36 -9.32
CA LEU A 55 -3.26 -12.29 -10.18
C LEU A 55 -2.51 -12.32 -11.52
N GLU A 56 -3.25 -12.20 -12.62
CA GLU A 56 -2.66 -11.88 -13.91
C GLU A 56 -1.94 -10.54 -13.85
N THR A 57 -1.02 -10.33 -14.79
CA THR A 57 -0.30 -9.07 -14.94
C THR A 57 -1.29 -7.90 -15.02
N THR A 58 -1.15 -6.95 -14.10
CA THR A 58 -1.97 -5.74 -14.06
C THR A 58 -1.09 -4.53 -14.38
N ILE A 59 -1.72 -3.44 -14.80
CA ILE A 59 -1.05 -2.13 -14.80
C ILE A 59 -0.56 -1.85 -13.38
N VAL A 60 0.74 -1.62 -13.23
CA VAL A 60 1.34 -1.21 -11.95
C VAL A 60 0.66 0.09 -11.51
N ALA A 61 0.04 0.05 -10.34
CA ALA A 61 -0.64 1.19 -9.75
C ALA A 61 -0.44 1.18 -8.23
N GLY A 62 -0.41 2.36 -7.64
CA GLY A 62 -0.15 2.61 -6.23
C GLY A 62 0.83 3.76 -6.07
N THR A 63 1.18 4.07 -4.83
CA THR A 63 2.03 5.21 -4.50
C THR A 63 3.51 4.81 -4.51
N ARG A 64 4.34 5.49 -5.31
CA ARG A 64 5.81 5.28 -5.32
C ARG A 64 6.37 5.38 -3.90
N GLY A 65 7.37 4.55 -3.60
CA GLY A 65 7.97 4.44 -2.26
C GLY A 65 7.28 3.45 -1.33
N TYR A 66 6.03 3.09 -1.61
CA TYR A 66 5.32 2.00 -0.95
C TYR A 66 5.26 0.75 -1.84
N LEU A 67 5.50 0.89 -3.15
CA LEU A 67 5.48 -0.24 -4.09
C LEU A 67 6.66 -1.19 -3.86
N ALA A 68 6.35 -2.47 -3.75
CA ALA A 68 7.34 -3.54 -3.70
C ALA A 68 8.05 -3.70 -5.06
N SER A 69 9.36 -3.96 -5.04
CA SER A 69 10.16 -4.05 -6.27
C SER A 69 9.69 -5.16 -7.19
N GLU A 70 9.37 -6.34 -6.63
CA GLU A 70 8.88 -7.47 -7.41
C GLU A 70 7.52 -7.17 -8.08
N TYR A 71 6.70 -6.32 -7.47
CA TYR A 71 5.46 -5.87 -8.08
C TYR A 71 5.72 -4.89 -9.24
N MET A 72 6.67 -3.97 -9.05
CA MET A 72 7.06 -3.03 -10.11
C MET A 72 7.64 -3.74 -11.34
N ASP A 73 8.44 -4.78 -11.11
CA ASP A 73 9.11 -5.52 -12.18
C ASP A 73 8.15 -6.44 -12.94
N THR A 74 7.22 -7.09 -12.23
CA THR A 74 6.37 -8.12 -12.81
C THR A 74 4.97 -7.64 -13.17
N GLY A 75 4.51 -6.51 -12.64
CA GLY A 75 3.12 -6.05 -12.76
C GLY A 75 2.11 -6.92 -12.00
N LYS A 76 2.56 -7.91 -11.22
CA LYS A 76 1.69 -8.84 -10.48
C LYS A 76 1.64 -8.44 -9.01
N ALA A 77 0.52 -7.84 -8.59
CA ALA A 77 0.30 -7.54 -7.18
C ALA A 77 0.01 -8.83 -6.41
N ARG A 78 0.58 -8.96 -5.21
CA ARG A 78 0.35 -10.12 -4.33
C ARG A 78 0.11 -9.68 -2.89
N LYS A 79 -0.21 -10.63 -2.01
CA LYS A 79 -0.32 -10.40 -0.56
C LYS A 79 0.97 -9.78 -0.04
N GLU A 80 2.11 -10.29 -0.48
CA GLU A 80 3.45 -9.85 -0.10
C GLU A 80 3.72 -8.40 -0.48
N SER A 81 3.15 -7.93 -1.59
CA SER A 81 3.30 -6.53 -2.02
C SER A 81 2.61 -5.55 -1.07
N ASP A 82 1.44 -5.92 -0.52
CA ASP A 82 0.79 -5.15 0.55
C ASP A 82 1.58 -5.25 1.87
N ILE A 83 2.21 -6.39 2.16
CA ILE A 83 3.06 -6.56 3.35
C ILE A 83 4.33 -5.70 3.26
N PHE A 84 4.94 -5.57 2.08
CA PHE A 84 6.05 -4.64 1.86
C PHE A 84 5.61 -3.20 2.18
N SER A 85 4.48 -2.78 1.61
CA SER A 85 3.90 -1.45 1.83
C SER A 85 3.58 -1.20 3.31
N PHE A 86 3.07 -2.22 4.01
CA PHE A 86 2.87 -2.20 5.46
C PHE A 86 4.18 -2.00 6.22
N GLY A 87 5.26 -2.66 5.80
CA GLY A 87 6.60 -2.46 6.37
C GLY A 87 7.09 -1.03 6.23
N VAL A 88 6.84 -0.38 5.09
CA VAL A 88 7.12 1.05 4.90
C VAL A 88 6.36 1.90 5.92
N VAL A 89 5.06 1.66 6.11
CA VAL A 89 4.26 2.37 7.12
C VAL A 89 4.78 2.13 8.54
N LEU A 90 5.24 0.93 8.88
CA LEU A 90 5.86 0.66 10.18
C LEU A 90 7.12 1.50 10.41
N LEU A 91 7.95 1.69 9.38
CA LEU A 91 9.10 2.57 9.44
C LEU A 91 8.69 4.03 9.65
N GLU A 92 7.62 4.49 8.97
CA GLU A 92 7.10 5.85 9.17
C GLU A 92 6.63 6.06 10.62
N ILE A 93 5.94 5.08 11.20
CA ILE A 93 5.51 5.11 12.60
C ILE A 93 6.72 5.13 13.55
N ALA A 94 7.73 4.28 13.30
CA ALA A 94 8.90 4.16 14.16
C ALA A 94 9.81 5.39 14.10
N CYS A 95 9.96 6.00 12.92
CA CYS A 95 10.86 7.12 12.70
C CYS A 95 10.19 8.50 12.80
N GLY A 96 8.86 8.57 12.73
CA GLY A 96 8.12 9.83 12.65
C GLY A 96 8.40 10.62 11.36
N LYS A 97 8.84 9.95 10.29
CA LYS A 97 9.21 10.55 9.00
C LYS A 97 8.44 9.86 7.88
N ILE A 98 8.00 10.63 6.88
CA ILE A 98 7.34 10.08 5.69
C ILE A 98 8.37 9.36 4.81
N ALA A 99 8.00 8.21 4.25
CA ALA A 99 8.86 7.34 3.46
C ALA A 99 9.40 8.01 2.20
N ILE A 100 8.57 8.81 1.53
CA ILE A 100 9.01 9.75 0.50
C ILE A 100 8.76 11.17 0.99
N HIS A 101 9.85 11.88 1.26
CA HIS A 101 9.81 13.33 1.26
C HIS A 101 9.67 13.76 -0.20
N HIS A 102 8.50 14.28 -0.61
CA HIS A 102 8.49 15.17 -1.75
C HIS A 102 9.35 16.38 -1.32
N GLN A 103 10.63 16.38 -1.68
CA GLN A 103 11.24 17.66 -2.00
C GLN A 103 10.41 18.13 -3.18
N GLU A 104 9.58 19.16 -2.97
CA GLU A 104 9.22 20.02 -4.09
C GLU A 104 10.54 20.34 -4.76
N LEU A 105 10.75 19.84 -5.99
CA LEU A 105 11.77 20.38 -6.86
C LEU A 105 11.37 21.84 -7.06
N LYS A 106 11.79 22.71 -6.15
CA LYS A 106 11.75 24.16 -6.34
C LYS A 106 12.73 24.44 -7.47
N GLY A 107 12.18 24.44 -8.69
CA GLY A 107 12.81 25.00 -9.86
C GLY A 107 13.72 24.05 -10.64
N GLU A 108 13.14 23.10 -11.37
CA GLU A 108 13.65 22.82 -12.71
C GLU A 108 12.49 22.94 -13.71
N VAL A 109 12.46 24.08 -14.37
CA VAL A 109 11.66 24.30 -15.58
C VAL A 109 12.24 23.38 -16.65
N SER A 110 11.51 22.34 -17.03
CA SER A 110 11.84 21.56 -18.22
C SER A 110 11.59 22.42 -19.45
N LEU A 111 12.65 23.02 -19.98
CA LEU A 111 12.68 23.52 -21.36
C LEU A 111 12.95 22.33 -22.28
N VAL A 112 11.90 21.74 -22.82
CA VAL A 112 11.99 21.09 -24.13
C VAL A 112 10.68 21.32 -24.85
N GLU A 113 10.77 22.08 -25.95
CA GLU A 113 9.78 22.13 -27.03
C GLU A 113 9.73 20.80 -27.79
#